data_AF-A0A1Q8JGR8-F1
#
_entry.id   AF-A0A1Q8JGR8-F1
#
_cell.length_a   1.000
_cell.length_b   1.000
_cell.length_c   1.000
_cell.angle_alpha   90.00
_cell.angle_beta   90.00
_cell.angle_gamma   90.00
#
_symmetry.space_group_name_H-M   'P 1'
#
loop_
_entity.id
_entity.type
_entity.pdbx_description
1 polymer ?
#
loop_
_entity_poly.entity_id
_entity_poly.type
_entity_poly.pdbx_seq_one_letter_code
_entity_poly.pdbx_strand_id
1 'polypeptide(L)' 'MYAYLDDGPHAGERVRIDPGPDGRPPRTIELADPGGDPVSYALIGPHHDDDRWIYRRIPPADA' A
#
# COMPACT_ATOMS: atom_id res chain seq x y z
N MET A 1 -8.23 -1.77 9.03
CA MET A 1 -8.27 -2.15 7.60
C MET A 1 -6.87 -2.56 7.17
N TYR A 2 -6.74 -3.20 6.02
CA TYR A 2 -5.47 -3.72 5.53
C TYR A 2 -5.19 -3.30 4.09
N ALA A 3 -3.92 -3.05 3.78
CA ALA A 3 -3.41 -2.95 2.43
C ALA A 3 -3.02 -4.35 1.93
N TYR A 4 -3.42 -4.64 0.69
CA TYR A 4 -2.90 -5.71 -0.14
C TYR A 4 -1.98 -5.08 -1.18
N LEU A 5 -0.71 -5.51 -1.20
CA LEU A 5 0.31 -4.96 -2.09
C LEU A 5 0.38 -5.83 -3.36
N ASP A 6 0.02 -5.23 -4.50
CA ASP A 6 -0.13 -5.90 -5.80
C ASP A 6 1.23 -6.27 -6.43
N ASP A 7 2.28 -5.51 -6.13
CA ASP A 7 3.62 -5.64 -6.69
C ASP A 7 4.69 -5.12 -5.72
N GLY A 8 5.95 -5.10 -6.17
CA GLY A 8 7.08 -4.61 -5.39
C GLY A 8 7.66 -5.63 -4.39
N PRO A 9 8.62 -5.20 -3.56
CA PRO A 9 9.31 -6.09 -2.62
C PRO A 9 8.41 -6.64 -1.51
N HIS A 10 7.31 -5.95 -1.22
CA HIS A 10 6.32 -6.36 -0.22
C HIS A 10 5.07 -7.01 -0.84
N ALA A 11 5.12 -7.43 -2.11
CA ALA A 11 3.98 -8.01 -2.81
C ALA A 11 3.39 -9.21 -2.05
N GLY A 12 2.06 -9.21 -1.88
CA GLY A 12 1.35 -10.25 -1.14
C GLY A 12 1.41 -10.13 0.40
N GLU A 13 2.16 -9.17 0.94
CA GLU A 13 2.12 -8.88 2.37
C GLU A 13 0.78 -8.24 2.78
N ARG A 14 0.33 -8.57 4.00
CA ARG A 14 -0.86 -7.98 4.60
C ARG A 14 -0.46 -6.89 5.59
N VAL A 15 -0.51 -5.64 5.16
CA VAL A 15 -0.10 -4.49 5.99
C VAL A 15 -1.31 -3.88 6.67
N ARG A 16 -1.27 -3.71 7.99
CA ARG A 16 -2.32 -2.97 8.71
C ARG A 16 -2.13 -1.48 8.46
N ILE A 17 -3.20 -0.81 8.05
CA ILE A 17 -3.21 0.63 7.84
C ILE A 17 -4.32 1.27 8.68
N ASP A 18 -4.02 2.46 9.19
CA ASP A 18 -5.01 3.27 9.87
C ASP A 18 -5.83 4.06 8.85
N PRO A 19 -7.16 4.08 8.97
CA PRO A 19 -7.99 4.90 8.11
C PRO A 19 -7.73 6.39 8.36
N GLY A 20 -7.93 7.18 7.30
CA GLY A 20 -8.00 8.63 7.39
C GLY A 20 -9.22 9.13 8.19
N PRO A 21 -9.33 10.45 8.40
CA PRO A 21 -10.39 11.05 9.22
C PRO A 21 -11.81 10.84 8.67
N ASP A 22 -11.94 10.53 7.38
CA ASP A 22 -13.19 10.19 6.70
C ASP A 22 -13.50 8.68 6.71
N GLY A 23 -12.71 7.89 7.46
CA GLY A 23 -12.84 6.44 7.54
C GLY A 23 -12.32 5.69 6.31
N ARG A 24 -11.73 6.40 5.33
CA ARG A 24 -11.21 5.81 4.09
C ARG A 24 -9.74 5.43 4.23
N PRO A 25 -9.26 4.46 3.44
CA PRO A 25 -7.82 4.19 3.36
C PRO A 25 -7.03 5.43 2.88
N PRO A 26 -5.79 5.62 3.36
CA PRO A 26 -4.90 6.67 2.84
C PRO A 26 -4.62 6.45 1.35
N ARG A 27 -4.53 7.54 0.58
CA ARG A 27 -4.26 7.46 -0.87
C ARG A 27 -2.88 6.91 -1.20
N THR A 28 -1.92 7.14 -0.32
CA THR A 28 -0.54 6.69 -0.44
C THR A 28 -0.05 6.16 0.89
N ILE A 29 0.76 5.12 0.85
CA ILE A 29 1.48 4.59 2.01
C ILE A 29 2.96 4.44 1.65
N GLU A 30 3.83 4.61 2.64
CA GLU A 30 5.26 4.36 2.51
C GLU A 30 5.63 3.25 3.48
N LEU A 31 6.37 2.25 2.98
CA LEU A 31 6.85 1.14 3.77
C LEU A 31 8.38 1.18 3.79
N ALA A 32 8.95 1.08 4.99
CA ALA A 32 10.39 0.93 5.14
C ALA A 32 10.82 -0.45 4.64
N ASP A 33 11.81 -0.49 3.74
CA ASP A 33 12.45 -1.73 3.32
C ASP A 33 13.71 -1.95 4.18
N PRO A 34 13.79 -3.03 4.99
CA PRO A 34 14.95 -3.27 5.85
C PRO A 34 16.26 -3.51 5.08
N GLY A 35 16.20 -3.71 3.76
CA GLY A 35 17.38 -3.87 2.90
C GLY A 35 17.60 -2.73 1.89
N GLY A 36 16.77 -1.68 1.89
CA GLY A 36 16.76 -0.68 0.81
C GLY A 36 16.10 0.64 1.18
N ASP A 37 15.81 1.43 0.14
CA ASP A 37 15.05 2.67 0.28
C ASP A 37 13.58 2.38 0.57
N PRO A 38 12.89 3.24 1.34
CA PRO A 38 11.45 3.13 1.53
C PRO A 38 10.69 3.06 0.20
N VAL A 39 9.68 2.20 0.15
CA VAL A 39 8.87 2.01 -1.05
C VAL A 39 7.49 2.62 -0.84
N SER A 40 7.13 3.52 -1.75
CA SER A 40 5.81 4.14 -1.78
C SER A 40 4.82 3.33 -2.62
N TYR A 41 3.58 3.27 -2.15
CA TYR A 41 2.47 2.62 -2.84
C TYR A 41 1.26 3.55 -2.93
N ALA A 42 0.54 3.48 -4.05
CA ALA A 42 -0.69 4.22 -4.30
C ALA A 42 -1.92 3.29 -4.22
N LEU A 43 -2.98 3.79 -3.59
CA LEU A 43 -4.28 3.14 -3.55
C LEU A 43 -4.90 3.09 -4.95
N ILE A 44 -5.22 1.89 -5.44
CA ILE A 44 -5.86 1.71 -6.75
C ILE A 44 -7.33 1.27 -6.66
N GLY A 45 -7.77 0.78 -5.49
CA GLY A 45 -9.18 0.42 -5.29
C GLY A 45 -9.43 -0.54 -4.14
N PRO A 46 -10.70 -0.90 -3.91
CA PRO A 46 -11.06 -1.93 -2.94
C PRO A 46 -10.62 -3.32 -3.42
N HIS A 47 -10.32 -4.20 -2.47
CA HIS A 47 -10.14 -5.63 -2.73
C HIS A 47 -11.51 -6.35 -2.67
N HIS A 48 -11.56 -7.63 -3.04
CA HIS A 48 -12.79 -8.43 -2.90
C HIS A 48 -13.15 -8.75 -1.44
N ASP A 49 -12.20 -8.59 -0.52
CA ASP A 49 -12.41 -8.70 0.92
C ASP A 49 -12.79 -7.32 1.48
N ASP A 50 -13.86 -7.24 2.27
CA ASP A 50 -14.45 -5.98 2.75
C ASP A 50 -13.49 -5.11 3.59
N ASP A 51 -12.45 -5.69 4.19
CA ASP A 51 -11.49 -4.99 5.04
C ASP A 51 -10.14 -4.68 4.35
N ARG A 52 -10.03 -4.96 3.04
CA ARG A 52 -8.79 -4.84 2.27
C ARG A 52 -8.89 -3.88 1.10
N TRP A 53 -7.74 -3.26 0.82
CA TRP A 53 -7.57 -2.29 -0.24
C TRP A 53 -6.32 -2.59 -1.03
N ILE A 54 -6.41 -2.47 -2.35
CA ILE A 54 -5.31 -2.79 -3.26
C ILE A 54 -4.43 -1.55 -3.41
N TYR A 55 -3.14 -1.76 -3.21
CA TYR A 55 -2.09 -0.78 -3.38
C TYR A 55 -1.08 -1.27 -4.39
N ARG A 56 -0.64 -0.40 -5.30
CA ARG A 56 0.41 -0.68 -6.28
C ARG A 56 1.59 0.24 -6.05
N ARG A 57 2.79 -0.29 -6.21
CA ARG A 57 4.05 0.41 -6.06
C ARG A 57 4.09 1.62 -7.00
N ILE A 58 4.54 2.74 -6.45
CA ILE A 58 4.86 3.93 -7.22
C ILE A 58 6.30 3.76 -7.71
N PRO A 59 6.58 3.78 -9.02
CA PRO A 59 7.93 3.77 -9.53
C PRO A 59 8.71 4.98 -8.99
N PRO A 60 10.01 4.84 -8.68
CA PRO A 60 10.84 6.01 -8.40
C PRO A 60 10.82 6.95 -9.60
N ALA A 61 10.95 8.26 -9.36
CA ALA A 61 10.81 9.30 -10.39
C ALA A 61 11.85 9.22 -11.53
N ASP A 62 12.83 8.33 -11.44
CA ASP A 62 13.95 8.15 -12.39
C ASP A 62 14.01 6.74 -13.02
N ALA A 63 12.88 6.02 -13.15
CA ALA A 63 12.83 4.71 -13.81
C ALA A 63 12.60 4.80 -15.34
#